data_AF-A0A0U5JT05-F1
#
_entry.id   AF-A0A0U5JT05-F1
#
_cell.length_a   1.000
_cell.length_b   1.000
_cell.length_c   1.000
_cell.angle_alpha   90.00
_cell.angle_beta   90.00
_cell.angle_gamma   90.00
#
_symmetry.space_group_name_H-M   'P 1'
#
loop_
_entity.id
_entity.type
_entity.pdbx_description
1 polymer ?
#
loop_
_entity_poly.entity_id
_entity_poly.type
_entity_poly.pdbx_seq_one_letter_code
_entity_poly.pdbx_strand_id
1 'polypeptide(L)'
;MADEITKRVSLIELFYDLVFVYMVFRATEMIHHLHHGIVGLPVLGIFAIVVIVFINSWMVQMVFTNRHGKISGTNVIFSFVDMAILLYMSNSFSTTFDWHLAIFFIAAGLLSLTLCIQYVLVYF
;
A
#
# COMPACT_ATOMS: atom_id res chain seq x y z
N MET A 1 -9.02 3.88 38.74
CA MET A 1 -7.69 3.85 38.10
C MET A 1 -7.87 3.01 36.85
N ALA A 2 -8.14 3.66 35.72
CA ALA A 2 -8.37 2.97 34.47
C ALA A 2 -7.05 2.34 34.05
N ASP A 3 -7.04 1.02 33.89
CA ASP A 3 -5.99 0.30 33.20
C ASP A 3 -5.93 0.88 31.79
N GLU A 4 -4.97 1.77 31.53
CA GLU A 4 -4.66 2.21 30.18
C GLU A 4 -4.15 0.98 29.43
N ILE A 5 -5.08 0.26 28.79
CA ILE A 5 -4.79 -0.84 27.89
C ILE A 5 -4.01 -0.26 26.72
N THR A 6 -2.70 -0.16 26.90
CA THR A 6 -1.75 0.14 25.85
C THR A 6 -1.81 -1.02 24.86
N LYS A 7 -2.60 -0.86 23.80
CA LYS A 7 -2.60 -1.79 22.66
C LYS A 7 -1.16 -1.83 22.14
N ARG A 8 -0.44 -2.91 22.43
CA ARG A 8 0.93 -3.11 21.96
C ARG A 8 0.89 -3.13 20.44
N VAL A 9 1.61 -2.20 19.81
CA VAL A 9 1.78 -2.17 18.35
C VAL A 9 2.36 -3.51 17.91
N SER A 10 1.72 -4.14 16.93
CA SER A 10 2.16 -5.42 16.39
C SER A 10 3.39 -5.22 15.51
N LEU A 11 4.34 -6.17 15.51
CA LEU A 11 5.47 -6.15 14.56
C LEU A 11 5.00 -6.14 13.09
N ILE A 12 3.82 -6.70 12.81
CA ILE A 12 3.21 -6.71 11.48
C ILE A 12 2.67 -5.33 11.09
N GLU A 13 2.13 -4.57 12.04
CA GLU A 13 1.73 -3.16 11.82
C GLU A 13 2.97 -2.35 11.42
N LEU A 14 4.05 -2.47 12.21
CA LEU A 14 5.30 -1.78 11.94
C LEU A 14 5.91 -2.16 10.59
N PHE A 15 5.87 -3.45 10.23
CA PHE A 15 6.40 -3.92 8.96
C PHE A 15 5.57 -3.41 7.77
N TYR A 16 4.24 -3.29 7.91
CA TYR A 16 3.38 -2.69 6.89
C TYR A 16 3.74 -1.22 6.65
N ASP A 17 3.96 -0.46 7.72
CA ASP A 17 4.38 0.94 7.62
C ASP A 17 5.74 1.08 6.91
N LEU A 18 6.68 0.18 7.18
CA LEU A 18 7.97 0.15 6.47
C LEU A 18 7.79 -0.11 4.96
N VAL A 19 6.94 -1.08 4.60
CA VAL A 19 6.61 -1.37 3.20
C VAL A 19 5.99 -0.12 2.56
N PHE A 20 5.06 0.55 3.24
CA PHE A 20 4.45 1.79 2.76
C PHE A 20 5.47 2.90 2.48
N VAL A 21 6.38 3.16 3.41
CA VAL A 21 7.45 4.16 3.21
C VAL A 21 8.35 3.79 2.03
N TYR A 22 8.67 2.50 1.87
CA TYR A 22 9.42 2.02 0.70
C TYR A 22 8.68 2.27 -0.62
N MET A 23 7.37 2.08 -0.67
CA MET A 23 6.60 2.36 -1.88
C MET A 23 6.58 3.84 -2.24
N VAL A 24 6.42 4.72 -1.24
CA VAL A 24 6.50 6.17 -1.45
C VAL A 24 7.89 6.55 -1.96
N PHE A 25 8.94 5.96 -1.40
CA PHE A 25 10.31 6.13 -1.90
C PHE A 25 10.45 5.70 -3.37
N ARG A 26 9.96 4.51 -3.74
CA ARG A 26 9.95 4.03 -5.14
C ARG A 26 9.15 4.94 -6.06
N ALA A 27 8.00 5.45 -5.62
CA ALA A 27 7.21 6.40 -6.39
C ALA A 27 7.98 7.71 -6.64
N THR A 28 8.83 8.16 -5.71
CA THR A 28 9.69 9.33 -5.94
C THR A 28 10.84 9.07 -6.92
N GLU A 29 11.36 7.84 -7.00
CA GLU A 29 12.34 7.46 -8.03
C GLU A 29 11.74 7.57 -9.45
N MET A 30 10.42 7.36 -9.59
CA MET A 30 9.70 7.54 -10.85
C MET A 30 9.84 8.97 -11.41
N ILE A 31 9.98 9.97 -10.55
CA ILE A 31 10.20 11.38 -10.95
C ILE A 31 11.67 11.62 -11.32
N HIS A 32 12.62 10.98 -10.63
CA HIS A 32 14.05 11.20 -10.82
C HIS A 32 14.62 10.61 -12.12
N HIS A 33 14.00 9.55 -12.68
CA HIS A 33 14.48 8.90 -13.90
C HIS A 33 14.02 9.56 -15.21
N LEU A 34 13.39 10.75 -15.17
CA LEU A 34 12.97 11.44 -16.37
C LEU A 34 14.16 12.09 -17.10
N HIS A 35 14.63 11.41 -18.13
CA HIS A 35 15.65 11.86 -19.06
C HIS A 35 15.27 13.24 -19.64
N HIS A 36 16.15 14.24 -19.48
CA HIS A 36 16.04 15.66 -19.94
C HIS A 36 15.41 16.70 -18.99
N GLY A 37 15.51 16.55 -17.67
CA GLY A 37 15.55 17.71 -16.73
C GLY A 37 14.31 18.61 -16.63
N ILE A 38 13.23 18.30 -17.34
CA ILE A 38 11.94 19.00 -17.27
C ILE A 38 10.90 17.97 -16.88
N VAL A 39 10.40 18.11 -15.64
CA VAL A 39 9.28 17.30 -15.17
C VAL A 39 8.03 17.77 -15.92
N GLY A 40 7.57 16.96 -16.87
CA GLY A 40 6.33 17.24 -17.57
C GLY A 40 5.15 17.25 -16.60
N LEU A 41 4.26 18.24 -16.71
CA LEU A 41 3.00 18.31 -15.96
C LEU A 41 2.20 16.98 -15.95
N PRO A 42 2.17 16.19 -17.05
CA PRO A 42 1.50 14.88 -17.04
C PRO A 42 2.11 13.87 -16.07
N VAL A 43 3.45 13.89 -15.89
CA VAL A 43 4.16 12.96 -15.01
C VAL A 43 3.86 13.28 -13.54
N LEU A 44 3.74 14.56 -13.19
CA LEU A 44 3.29 14.98 -11.86
C LEU A 44 1.85 14.52 -11.59
N GLY A 45 0.96 14.60 -12.58
CA GLY A 45 -0.42 14.10 -12.46
C GLY A 45 -0.47 12.59 -12.18
N ILE A 46 0.32 11.80 -12.91
CA ILE A 46 0.39 10.35 -12.72
C ILE A 46 1.00 10.02 -11.35
N PHE A 47 2.07 10.70 -10.96
CA PHE A 47 2.65 10.56 -9.62
C PHE A 47 1.62 10.85 -8.52
N ALA A 48 0.85 11.93 -8.65
CA ALA A 48 -0.20 12.27 -7.68
C ALA A 48 -1.26 11.16 -7.59
N ILE A 49 -1.70 10.59 -8.71
CA ILE A 49 -2.66 9.48 -8.73
C ILE A 49 -2.08 8.25 -8.02
N VAL A 50 -0.83 7.88 -8.30
CA VAL A 50 -0.14 6.75 -7.66
C VAL A 50 -0.09 6.94 -6.13
N VAL A 51 0.31 8.13 -5.67
CA VAL A 51 0.38 8.46 -4.24
C VAL A 51 -1.00 8.41 -3.59
N ILE A 52 -2.05 8.91 -4.26
CA ILE A 52 -3.43 8.85 -3.75
C ILE A 52 -3.88 7.40 -3.56
N VAL A 53 -3.59 6.52 -4.54
CA VAL A 53 -3.92 5.09 -4.45
C VAL A 53 -3.19 4.43 -3.27
N PHE A 54 -1.92 4.78 -3.06
CA PHE A 54 -1.13 4.25 -1.93
C PHE A 54 -1.68 4.72 -0.58
N ILE A 55 -1.98 6.01 -0.44
CA ILE A 55 -2.57 6.56 0.78
C ILE A 55 -3.92 5.90 1.08
N ASN A 56 -4.77 5.71 0.05
CA ASN A 56 -6.06 5.06 0.22
C ASN A 56 -5.90 3.62 0.72
N SER A 57 -5.00 2.86 0.08
CA SER A 57 -4.68 1.48 0.44
C SER A 57 -4.16 1.36 1.88
N TRP A 58 -3.21 2.23 2.25
CA TRP A 58 -2.66 2.27 3.61
C TRP A 58 -3.71 2.69 4.65
N MET A 59 -4.56 3.67 4.33
CA MET A 59 -5.63 4.13 5.22
C MET A 59 -6.61 2.99 5.54
N VAL A 60 -7.03 2.22 4.54
CA VAL A 60 -7.93 1.07 4.74
C VAL A 60 -7.28 0.02 5.65
N GLN A 61 -6.00 -0.32 5.40
CA GLN A 61 -5.28 -1.28 6.24
C GLN A 61 -5.12 -0.79 7.68
N MET A 62 -4.79 0.49 7.87
CA MET A 62 -4.65 1.10 9.19
C MET A 62 -5.98 1.12 9.96
N VAL A 63 -7.09 1.48 9.29
CA VAL A 63 -8.42 1.46 9.90
C VAL A 63 -8.82 0.04 10.30
N PHE A 64 -8.60 -0.93 9.42
CA PHE A 64 -8.88 -2.35 9.70
C PHE A 64 -8.08 -2.83 10.92
N THR A 65 -6.80 -2.53 10.94
CA THR A 65 -5.87 -2.99 11.97
C THR A 65 -6.10 -2.27 13.32
N ASN A 66 -6.50 -1.01 13.29
CA ASN A 66 -6.91 -0.26 14.49
C ASN A 66 -8.21 -0.83 15.08
N ARG A 67 -9.18 -1.21 14.24
CA ARG A 67 -10.49 -1.72 14.66
C ARG A 67 -10.44 -3.18 15.12
N HIS A 68 -9.66 -4.04 14.44
CA HIS A 68 -9.59 -5.48 14.69
C HIS A 68 -8.29 -5.90 15.34
N GLY A 69 -7.75 -5.07 16.25
CA GLY A 69 -6.45 -5.20 16.91
C GLY A 69 -6.16 -6.48 17.70
N LYS A 70 -6.99 -7.53 17.59
CA LYS A 70 -6.64 -8.90 17.95
C LYS A 70 -5.97 -9.56 16.74
N ILE A 71 -4.69 -9.88 16.89
CA ILE A 71 -3.90 -10.61 15.89
C ILE A 71 -4.51 -12.00 15.72
N SER A 72 -5.37 -12.16 14.70
CA SER A 72 -5.78 -13.48 14.21
C SER A 72 -4.78 -13.92 13.16
N GLY A 73 -4.30 -15.17 13.21
CA GLY A 73 -3.31 -15.69 12.25
C GLY A 73 -3.73 -15.51 10.79
N THR A 74 -5.05 -15.58 10.52
CA THR A 74 -5.62 -15.30 9.20
C THR A 74 -5.38 -13.84 8.76
N ASN A 75 -5.56 -12.87 9.65
CA ASN A 75 -5.33 -11.44 9.35
C ASN A 75 -3.85 -11.17 9.04
N VAL A 76 -2.93 -11.87 9.72
CA VAL A 76 -1.49 -11.75 9.47
C VAL A 76 -1.12 -12.22 8.07
N ILE A 77 -1.69 -13.35 7.64
CA ILE A 77 -1.45 -13.89 6.29
C ILE A 77 -1.96 -12.93 5.22
N PHE A 78 -3.18 -12.40 5.39
CA PHE A 78 -3.73 -11.41 4.46
C PHE A 78 -2.87 -10.14 4.38
N SER A 79 -2.46 -9.59 5.52
CA SER A 79 -1.56 -8.42 5.53
C SER A 79 -0.21 -8.71 4.86
N PHE A 80 0.33 -9.93 4.98
CA PHE A 80 1.56 -10.31 4.29
C PHE A 80 1.38 -10.44 2.77
N VAL A 81 0.23 -10.96 2.32
CA VAL A 81 -0.14 -11.01 0.90
C VAL A 81 -0.30 -9.59 0.34
N ASP A 82 -0.96 -8.69 1.07
CA ASP A 82 -1.09 -7.29 0.68
C ASP A 82 0.29 -6.63 0.51
N MET A 83 1.21 -6.84 1.46
CA MET A 83 2.58 -6.33 1.36
C MET A 83 3.31 -6.88 0.12
N ALA A 84 3.13 -8.16 -0.22
CA ALA A 84 3.75 -8.74 -1.41
C ALA A 84 3.23 -8.09 -2.70
N ILE A 85 1.91 -7.83 -2.78
CA ILE A 85 1.28 -7.12 -3.90
C ILE A 85 1.80 -5.68 -3.99
N LEU A 86 1.90 -5.00 -2.86
CA LEU A 86 2.44 -3.63 -2.75
C LEU A 86 3.89 -3.52 -3.25
N LEU A 87 4.75 -4.48 -2.87
CA LEU A 87 6.14 -4.55 -3.32
C LEU A 87 6.24 -4.87 -4.82
N TYR A 88 5.42 -5.80 -5.32
CA TYR A 88 5.35 -6.14 -6.74
C TYR A 88 4.94 -4.93 -7.59
N MET A 89 3.91 -4.21 -7.13
CA MET A 89 3.44 -2.99 -7.77
C MET A 89 4.53 -1.90 -7.77
N SER A 90 5.24 -1.73 -6.66
CA SER A 90 6.30 -0.72 -6.55
C SER A 90 7.54 -1.03 -7.37
N ASN A 91 7.84 -2.31 -7.61
CA ASN A 91 8.94 -2.71 -8.49
C ASN A 91 8.61 -2.50 -9.97
N SER A 92 7.33 -2.36 -10.31
CA SER A 92 6.88 -2.18 -11.69
C SER A 92 7.15 -0.77 -12.24
N PHE A 93 7.62 0.18 -11.43
CA PHE A 93 7.91 1.56 -11.87
C PHE A 93 9.21 1.74 -12.67
N SER A 94 10.05 0.70 -12.79
CA SER A 94 11.44 0.85 -13.25
C SER A 94 11.64 0.85 -14.79
N THR A 95 10.73 0.29 -15.60
CA THR A 95 10.98 0.17 -17.06
C THR A 95 9.69 0.27 -17.89
N THR A 96 9.65 1.21 -18.83
CA THR A 96 8.59 1.45 -19.86
C THR A 96 7.17 1.80 -19.36
N PHE A 97 6.76 3.03 -19.67
CA PHE A 97 5.68 3.79 -19.01
C PHE A 97 4.24 3.32 -19.34
N ASP A 98 3.96 2.85 -20.56
CA ASP A 98 2.56 2.62 -20.99
C ASP A 98 1.97 1.27 -20.53
N TRP A 99 2.74 0.18 -20.63
CA TRP A 99 2.26 -1.16 -20.23
C TRP A 99 2.19 -1.35 -18.71
N HIS A 100 3.08 -0.67 -17.98
CA HIS A 100 3.19 -0.79 -16.53
C HIS A 100 2.10 -0.04 -15.76
N LEU A 101 1.47 0.99 -16.35
CA LEU A 101 0.32 1.66 -15.73
C LEU A 101 -0.90 0.76 -15.64
N ALA A 102 -1.19 -0.04 -16.67
CA ALA A 102 -2.27 -1.01 -16.62
C ALA A 102 -2.03 -2.07 -15.54
N ILE A 103 -0.80 -2.59 -15.45
CA ILE A 103 -0.38 -3.54 -14.42
C ILE A 103 -0.51 -2.92 -13.02
N PHE A 104 -0.15 -1.65 -12.87
CA PHE A 104 -0.31 -0.89 -11.63
C PHE A 104 -1.79 -0.82 -11.20
N PHE A 105 -2.69 -0.44 -12.09
CA PHE A 105 -4.12 -0.36 -11.76
C PHE A 105 -4.73 -1.74 -11.47
N ILE A 106 -4.30 -2.79 -12.16
CA ILE A 106 -4.71 -4.17 -11.87
C ILE A 106 -4.23 -4.60 -10.49
N ALA A 107 -2.97 -4.32 -10.13
CA ALA A 107 -2.42 -4.63 -8.82
C ALA A 107 -3.13 -3.85 -7.70
N ALA A 108 -3.42 -2.56 -7.92
CA ALA A 108 -4.19 -1.73 -7.01
C ALA A 108 -5.64 -2.25 -6.83
N GLY A 109 -6.26 -2.71 -7.93
CA GLY A 109 -7.58 -3.33 -7.90
C GLY A 109 -7.56 -4.66 -7.13
N LEU A 110 -6.56 -5.49 -7.35
CA LEU A 110 -6.36 -6.74 -6.62
C LEU A 110 -6.17 -6.49 -5.12
N LEU A 111 -5.37 -5.49 -4.76
CA LEU A 111 -5.15 -5.10 -3.38
C LEU A 111 -6.43 -4.60 -2.70
N SER A 112 -7.19 -3.75 -3.40
CA SER A 112 -8.49 -3.29 -2.91
C SER A 112 -9.46 -4.45 -2.70
N LEU A 113 -9.43 -5.45 -3.59
CA LEU A 113 -10.24 -6.65 -3.50
C LEU A 113 -9.80 -7.54 -2.32
N THR A 114 -8.50 -7.72 -2.09
CA THR A 114 -7.98 -8.48 -0.94
C THR A 114 -8.38 -7.83 0.38
N LEU A 115 -8.25 -6.50 0.50
CA LEU A 115 -8.70 -5.74 1.67
C LEU A 115 -10.22 -5.84 1.88
N CYS A 116 -11.00 -5.80 0.79
CA CYS A 116 -12.45 -5.96 0.84
C CYS A 116 -12.84 -7.36 1.36
N ILE A 117 -12.20 -8.42 0.83
CA ILE A 117 -12.42 -9.80 1.28
C ILE A 117 -12.04 -9.95 2.75
N GLN A 118 -10.90 -9.38 3.16
CA GLN A 118 -10.45 -9.40 4.54
C GLN A 118 -11.47 -8.73 5.47
N TYR A 119 -12.05 -7.59 5.05
CA TYR A 119 -13.08 -6.90 5.81
C TYR A 119 -14.38 -7.72 5.91
N VAL A 120 -14.83 -8.33 4.82
CA VAL A 120 -16.02 -9.19 4.79
C VAL A 120 -15.85 -10.42 5.69
N LEU A 121 -14.70 -11.10 5.62
CA LEU A 121 -14.40 -12.30 6.41
C LEU A 121 -14.30 -12.07 7.91
N VAL A 122 -14.03 -10.84 8.35
CA VAL A 122 -13.98 -10.50 9.77
C VAL A 122 -15.34 -10.04 10.29
N TYR A 123 -16.21 -9.53 9.40
CA TYR A 123 -17.54 -9.05 9.77
C TYR A 123 -18.61 -10.15 9.76
N PHE A 124 -18.43 -11.20 8.94
CA PHE A 124 -19.25 -12.42 8.92
C PHE A 124 -18.61 -13.55 9.73
#